data_AF-A0A3R7KAD6-F1
#
_entry.id   AF-A0A3R7KAD6-F1
#
_cell.length_a   1.000
_cell.length_b   1.000
_cell.length_c   1.000
_cell.angle_alpha   90.00
_cell.angle_beta   90.00
_cell.angle_gamma   90.00
#
_symmetry.space_group_name_H-M   'P 1'
#
loop_
_entity.id
_entity.type
_entity.pdbx_description
1 polymer ?
#
loop_
_entity_poly.entity_id
_entity_poly.type
_entity_poly.pdbx_seq_one_letter_code
_entity_poly.pdbx_strand_id
1 'polypeptide(L)'
;MALVQTHRFNWMGYEGTMSEALNLDLLRHSNMGSLRYSDYNYRQAVVADIRMRLKIIKRELGLLPPEEDVEEGNMDHIAKDEFVDVDEYEGNEYLLRIQRRRNALLYSKGPLVASEDDEAEAVYYHPAPPTAEVQRQAVPSFALAVQSLLVRAGETFVSYLDGSEFVAVSKLSEHNEARRGEVEAAAEEAGAVLPSASEFEVTSLQAALEKREQLRMKLDAVRAASDPSYASRFVRAEERDNSGQPVTNVFPEDGDEKNLSAKLQAAKVQLESARLAYNKRAYVAARRVQKALANYVPPAEL
;
A
#
# COMPACT_ATOMS: atom_id res chain seq x y z
N MET A 1 -32.90 -32.72 -21.41
CA MET A 1 -32.19 -31.67 -22.16
C MET A 1 -32.01 -30.48 -21.24
N ALA A 2 -30.81 -30.27 -20.70
CA ALA A 2 -30.50 -29.12 -19.87
C ALA A 2 -29.90 -28.01 -20.75
N LEU A 3 -30.52 -26.84 -20.73
CA LEU A 3 -30.01 -25.63 -21.38
C LEU A 3 -28.81 -25.13 -20.56
N VAL A 4 -27.60 -25.37 -21.05
CA VAL A 4 -26.38 -24.79 -20.49
C VAL A 4 -26.31 -23.33 -20.91
N GLN A 5 -26.70 -22.43 -20.02
CA GLN A 5 -26.46 -20.99 -20.20
C GLN A 5 -24.98 -20.70 -19.89
N THR A 6 -24.21 -20.44 -20.95
CA THR A 6 -22.81 -20.00 -20.85
C THR A 6 -22.76 -18.49 -20.73
N HIS A 7 -22.18 -17.97 -19.64
CA HIS A 7 -21.85 -16.54 -19.52
C HIS A 7 -20.37 -16.34 -19.84
N ARG A 8 -20.09 -15.48 -20.82
CA ARG A 8 -18.74 -15.04 -21.19
C ARG A 8 -18.44 -13.72 -20.49
N PHE A 9 -17.36 -13.67 -19.73
CA PHE A 9 -16.85 -12.41 -19.17
C PHE A 9 -15.61 -11.98 -19.97
N ASN A 10 -15.81 -11.03 -20.88
CA ASN A 10 -14.72 -10.34 -21.57
C ASN A 10 -14.30 -9.14 -20.72
N TRP A 11 -13.24 -9.30 -19.94
CA TRP A 11 -12.65 -8.22 -19.13
C TRP A 11 -11.51 -7.50 -19.87
N MET A 12 -11.07 -8.06 -20.99
CA MET A 12 -10.10 -7.50 -21.93
C MET A 12 -10.73 -7.66 -23.32
N GLY A 13 -10.59 -6.68 -24.21
CA GLY A 13 -11.27 -6.64 -25.52
C GLY A 13 -11.07 -7.87 -26.42
N TYR A 14 -11.58 -7.75 -27.64
CA TYR A 14 -11.94 -8.80 -28.63
C TYR A 14 -10.94 -9.96 -28.92
N GLU A 15 -9.71 -9.94 -28.38
CA GLU A 15 -8.70 -11.00 -28.56
C GLU A 15 -8.08 -11.51 -27.23
N GLY A 16 -8.78 -11.41 -26.09
CA GLY A 16 -8.34 -11.99 -24.82
C GLY A 16 -8.60 -13.49 -24.70
N THR A 17 -7.55 -14.28 -24.44
CA THR A 17 -7.57 -15.73 -24.19
C THR A 17 -8.70 -16.22 -23.27
N MET A 18 -9.36 -17.32 -23.68
CA MET A 18 -10.53 -17.91 -23.03
C MET A 18 -10.26 -18.41 -21.60
N SER A 19 -11.10 -18.01 -20.63
CA SER A 19 -11.12 -18.57 -19.28
C SER A 19 -12.01 -19.83 -19.19
N GLU A 20 -11.60 -20.78 -18.35
CA GLU A 20 -12.19 -22.12 -18.16
C GLU A 20 -13.71 -22.15 -17.88
N ALA A 21 -14.35 -23.22 -18.36
CA ALA A 21 -15.77 -23.50 -18.19
C ALA A 21 -16.08 -23.93 -16.75
N LEU A 22 -16.85 -23.12 -16.03
CA LEU A 22 -17.38 -23.45 -14.70
C LEU A 22 -18.60 -24.38 -14.85
N ASN A 23 -18.49 -25.60 -14.33
CA ASN A 23 -19.56 -26.58 -14.36
C ASN A 23 -20.59 -26.29 -13.23
N LEU A 24 -21.72 -25.68 -13.59
CA LEU A 24 -22.75 -25.21 -12.65
C LEU A 24 -23.55 -26.35 -11.99
N ASP A 25 -23.40 -27.60 -12.45
CA ASP A 25 -24.05 -28.78 -11.86
C ASP A 25 -23.57 -29.10 -10.42
N LEU A 26 -22.44 -28.52 -9.99
CA LEU A 26 -21.95 -28.66 -8.61
C LEU A 26 -22.61 -27.70 -7.60
N LEU A 27 -23.41 -26.73 -8.07
CA LEU A 27 -24.13 -25.79 -7.21
C LEU A 27 -25.55 -26.30 -6.94
N ARG A 28 -25.67 -27.12 -5.90
CA ARG A 28 -26.92 -27.77 -5.47
C ARG A 28 -28.10 -26.79 -5.29
N HIS A 29 -29.27 -27.25 -5.70
CA HIS A 29 -30.57 -26.58 -5.68
C HIS A 29 -31.26 -26.69 -4.31
N SER A 30 -30.79 -25.97 -3.29
CA SER A 30 -31.59 -25.79 -2.07
C SER A 30 -31.86 -24.31 -1.75
N ASN A 31 -33.10 -24.11 -1.31
CA ASN A 31 -33.88 -22.88 -1.28
C ASN A 31 -33.38 -21.89 -0.22
N MET A 32 -32.42 -21.02 -0.57
CA MET A 32 -31.94 -19.92 0.29
C MET A 32 -31.96 -18.60 -0.49
N GLY A 33 -33.16 -18.12 -0.82
CA GLY A 33 -33.39 -17.00 -1.73
C GLY A 33 -32.98 -15.61 -1.21
N SER A 34 -33.00 -15.33 0.10
CA SER A 34 -32.68 -13.99 0.62
C SER A 34 -31.18 -13.71 0.71
N LEU A 35 -30.37 -14.70 1.09
CA LEU A 35 -28.91 -14.58 1.17
C LEU A 35 -28.27 -14.39 -0.21
N ARG A 36 -28.87 -14.94 -1.27
CA ARG A 36 -28.38 -14.79 -2.65
C ARG A 36 -28.66 -13.41 -3.22
N TYR A 37 -29.79 -12.81 -2.88
CA TYR A 37 -30.15 -11.46 -3.34
C TYR A 37 -29.32 -10.39 -2.61
N SER A 38 -29.10 -10.53 -1.30
CA SER A 38 -28.22 -9.65 -0.55
C SER A 38 -26.77 -9.73 -1.02
N ASP A 39 -26.26 -10.93 -1.27
CA ASP A 39 -24.90 -11.12 -1.80
C ASP A 39 -24.74 -10.58 -3.21
N TYR A 40 -25.74 -10.79 -4.08
CA TYR A 40 -25.75 -10.22 -5.42
C TYR A 40 -25.74 -8.69 -5.36
N ASN A 41 -26.62 -8.08 -4.57
CA ASN A 41 -26.69 -6.62 -4.41
C ASN A 41 -25.41 -6.04 -3.81
N TYR A 42 -24.83 -6.71 -2.81
CA TYR A 42 -23.55 -6.31 -2.22
C TYR A 42 -22.41 -6.37 -3.25
N ARG A 43 -22.34 -7.44 -4.05
CA ARG A 43 -21.35 -7.54 -5.13
C ARG A 43 -21.54 -6.46 -6.18
N GLN A 44 -22.78 -6.13 -6.56
CA GLN A 44 -23.05 -5.04 -7.50
C GLN A 44 -22.66 -3.68 -6.92
N ALA A 45 -22.92 -3.42 -5.64
CA ALA A 45 -22.52 -2.19 -4.96
C ALA A 45 -20.99 -2.02 -4.92
N VAL A 46 -20.26 -3.09 -4.59
CA VAL A 46 -18.79 -3.10 -4.59
C VAL A 46 -18.24 -2.89 -6.01
N VAL A 47 -18.84 -3.51 -7.03
CA VAL A 47 -18.44 -3.29 -8.43
C VAL A 47 -18.70 -1.85 -8.88
N ALA A 48 -19.83 -1.26 -8.48
CA ALA A 48 -20.15 0.14 -8.77
C ALA A 48 -19.17 1.10 -8.09
N ASP A 49 -18.84 0.88 -6.82
CA ASP A 49 -17.85 1.67 -6.07
C ASP A 49 -16.45 1.57 -6.71
N ILE A 50 -16.01 0.36 -7.09
CA ILE A 50 -14.75 0.17 -7.80
C ILE A 50 -14.76 0.90 -9.15
N ARG A 51 -15.86 0.82 -9.92
CA ARG A 51 -16.00 1.54 -11.21
C ARG A 51 -15.96 3.05 -11.01
N MET A 52 -16.64 3.57 -9.99
CA MET A 52 -16.65 5.00 -9.67
C MET A 52 -15.26 5.48 -9.28
N ARG A 53 -14.57 4.77 -8.37
CA ARG A 53 -13.19 5.11 -7.98
C ARG A 53 -12.23 5.02 -9.15
N LEU A 54 -12.34 4.00 -9.99
CA LEU A 54 -11.54 3.92 -11.21
C LEU A 54 -11.87 5.05 -12.19
N LYS A 55 -13.13 5.49 -12.29
CA LYS A 55 -13.52 6.65 -13.10
C LYS A 55 -12.90 7.94 -12.55
N ILE A 56 -12.91 8.12 -11.24
CA ILE A 56 -12.27 9.26 -10.55
C ILE A 56 -10.76 9.23 -10.78
N ILE A 57 -10.09 8.11 -10.52
CA ILE A 57 -8.65 7.94 -10.74
C ILE A 57 -8.30 8.18 -12.21
N LYS A 58 -9.06 7.61 -13.15
CA LYS A 58 -8.85 7.85 -14.59
C LYS A 58 -9.05 9.32 -14.96
N ARG A 59 -9.99 10.02 -14.33
CA ARG A 59 -10.24 11.46 -14.52
C ARG A 59 -9.11 12.31 -13.93
N GLU A 60 -8.63 11.99 -12.73
CA GLU A 60 -7.47 12.62 -12.09
C GLU A 60 -6.18 12.41 -12.91
N LEU A 61 -6.06 11.26 -13.55
CA LEU A 61 -4.94 10.93 -14.45
C LEU A 61 -5.14 11.47 -15.88
N GLY A 62 -6.25 12.13 -16.19
CA GLY A 62 -6.54 12.67 -17.53
C GLY A 62 -6.75 11.61 -18.63
N LEU A 63 -7.06 10.38 -18.25
CA LEU A 63 -7.25 9.22 -19.14
C LEU A 63 -8.68 9.10 -19.69
N LEU A 64 -9.59 9.97 -19.27
CA LEU A 64 -10.95 10.07 -19.81
C LEU A 64 -11.08 11.38 -20.59
N PRO A 65 -11.70 11.36 -21.78
CA PRO A 65 -12.03 12.60 -22.49
C PRO A 65 -12.91 13.49 -21.61
N PRO A 66 -12.89 14.83 -21.80
CA PRO A 66 -13.87 15.70 -21.18
C PRO A 66 -15.26 15.16 -21.55
N GLU A 67 -16.11 14.92 -20.56
CA GLU A 67 -17.51 14.57 -20.83
C GLU A 67 -18.12 15.77 -21.55
N GLU A 68 -18.52 15.57 -22.80
CA GLU A 68 -19.49 16.45 -23.45
C GLU A 68 -20.74 16.41 -22.57
N ASP A 69 -21.25 17.59 -22.21
CA ASP A 69 -22.55 17.74 -21.57
C ASP A 69 -23.58 17.15 -22.54
N VAL A 70 -23.88 15.86 -22.41
CA VAL A 70 -25.01 15.25 -23.10
C VAL A 70 -26.24 15.87 -22.46
N GLU A 71 -26.74 16.91 -23.11
CA GLU A 71 -28.01 17.55 -22.80
C GLU A 71 -29.05 16.46 -22.53
N GLU A 72 -29.59 16.50 -21.32
CA GLU A 72 -30.65 15.63 -20.84
C GLU A 72 -31.88 15.74 -21.76
N GLY A 73 -31.96 14.84 -22.74
CA GLY A 73 -33.10 14.68 -23.62
C GLY A 73 -33.86 13.38 -23.33
N ASN A 74 -34.94 13.52 -22.56
CA ASN A 74 -36.07 12.58 -22.41
C ASN A 74 -35.81 11.19 -21.80
N MET A 75 -36.13 11.07 -20.51
CA MET A 75 -37.00 9.99 -20.01
C MET A 75 -37.89 10.54 -18.89
N ASP A 76 -39.16 10.72 -19.25
CA ASP A 76 -40.24 11.21 -18.41
C ASP A 76 -40.53 10.29 -17.19
N HIS A 77 -40.78 10.97 -16.06
CA HIS A 77 -41.73 10.64 -15.01
C HIS A 77 -41.75 9.24 -14.37
N ILE A 78 -41.11 9.09 -13.20
CA ILE A 78 -41.74 8.52 -12.01
C ILE A 78 -41.41 9.42 -10.80
N ALA A 79 -42.44 9.66 -9.98
CA ALA A 79 -42.61 10.75 -9.04
C ALA A 79 -41.57 10.83 -7.90
N LYS A 80 -41.32 12.08 -7.50
CA LYS A 80 -40.67 12.51 -6.26
C LYS A 80 -41.38 11.89 -5.04
N ASP A 81 -40.59 11.37 -4.12
CA ASP A 81 -40.85 11.57 -2.69
C ASP A 81 -39.57 12.01 -1.98
N GLU A 82 -39.77 13.06 -1.22
CA GLU A 82 -38.90 13.94 -0.45
C GLU A 82 -37.99 13.20 0.55
N PHE A 83 -36.67 13.19 0.29
CA PHE A 83 -35.65 13.22 1.35
C PHE A 83 -34.51 14.13 0.87
N VAL A 84 -34.42 15.32 1.46
CA VAL A 84 -33.28 16.22 1.28
C VAL A 84 -32.15 15.65 2.14
N ASP A 85 -31.25 14.90 1.51
CA ASP A 85 -29.99 14.51 2.12
C ASP A 85 -29.12 15.77 2.26
N VAL A 86 -28.92 16.17 3.52
CA VAL A 86 -28.14 17.34 3.95
C VAL A 86 -26.66 17.25 3.49
N ASP A 87 -26.22 16.07 3.07
CA ASP A 87 -24.84 15.79 2.61
C ASP A 87 -24.57 16.20 1.15
N GLU A 88 -25.61 16.39 0.32
CA GLU A 88 -25.44 16.75 -1.10
C GLU A 88 -25.04 18.22 -1.30
N TYR A 89 -25.42 19.10 -0.35
CA TYR A 89 -25.04 20.52 -0.35
C TYR A 89 -23.56 20.73 -0.04
N GLU A 90 -22.99 19.99 0.92
CA GLU A 90 -21.55 20.08 1.23
C GLU A 90 -20.68 19.49 0.10
N GLY A 91 -21.15 18.41 -0.54
CA GLY A 91 -20.52 17.85 -1.74
C GLY A 91 -20.53 18.85 -2.91
N ASN A 92 -21.64 19.53 -3.13
CA ASN A 92 -21.77 20.53 -4.19
C ASN A 92 -20.92 21.79 -3.93
N GLU A 93 -20.81 22.27 -2.68
CA GLU A 93 -19.89 23.37 -2.36
C GLU A 93 -18.42 22.99 -2.60
N TYR A 94 -18.03 21.76 -2.25
CA TYR A 94 -16.68 21.26 -2.49
C TYR A 94 -16.37 21.20 -4.00
N LEU A 95 -17.31 20.69 -4.80
CA LEU A 95 -17.20 20.63 -6.26
C LEU A 95 -17.14 22.04 -6.88
N LEU A 96 -17.98 22.97 -6.42
CA LEU A 96 -17.95 24.38 -6.83
C LEU A 96 -16.61 25.05 -6.50
N ARG A 97 -16.00 24.73 -5.34
CA ARG A 97 -14.69 25.26 -4.95
C ARG A 97 -13.57 24.74 -5.86
N ILE A 98 -13.64 23.46 -6.25
CA ILE A 98 -12.74 22.87 -7.24
C ILE A 98 -12.92 23.51 -8.60
N GLN A 99 -14.16 23.72 -9.04
CA GLN A 99 -14.48 24.35 -10.33
C GLN A 99 -14.01 25.81 -10.39
N ARG A 100 -14.18 26.57 -9.30
CA ARG A 100 -13.65 27.94 -9.18
C ARG A 100 -12.10 27.97 -9.23
N ARG A 101 -11.43 27.02 -8.56
CA ARG A 101 -9.96 26.87 -8.66
C ARG A 101 -9.50 26.52 -10.07
N ARG A 102 -10.23 25.61 -10.74
CA ARG A 102 -9.95 25.18 -12.12
C ARG A 102 -10.11 26.35 -13.10
N ASN A 103 -11.18 27.13 -12.96
CA ASN A 103 -11.40 28.33 -13.76
C ASN A 103 -10.31 29.38 -13.47
N ALA A 104 -9.93 29.62 -12.22
CA ALA A 104 -8.83 30.53 -11.90
C ALA A 104 -7.49 30.08 -12.52
N LEU A 105 -7.23 28.78 -12.57
CA LEU A 105 -6.04 28.21 -13.24
C LEU A 105 -6.09 28.34 -14.76
N LEU A 106 -7.27 28.21 -15.36
CA LEU A 106 -7.48 28.39 -16.79
C LEU A 106 -7.34 29.87 -17.19
N TYR A 107 -7.95 30.80 -16.44
CA TYR A 107 -7.88 32.23 -16.72
C TYR A 107 -6.51 32.85 -16.39
N SER A 108 -5.73 32.28 -15.46
CA SER A 108 -4.36 32.75 -15.17
C SER A 108 -3.34 32.38 -16.27
N LYS A 109 -3.69 31.47 -17.19
CA LYS A 109 -2.85 31.08 -18.33
C LYS A 109 -3.20 31.79 -19.65
N GLY A 110 -4.05 32.83 -19.60
CA GLY A 110 -4.37 33.70 -20.73
C GLY A 110 -5.54 33.22 -21.61
N PRO A 111 -6.22 34.13 -22.34
CA PRO A 111 -7.38 33.76 -23.15
C PRO A 111 -6.94 32.98 -24.40
N LEU A 112 -7.47 31.78 -24.57
CA LEU A 112 -7.42 31.05 -25.83
C LEU A 112 -8.22 31.85 -26.87
N VAL A 113 -7.51 32.51 -27.78
CA VAL A 113 -8.12 33.02 -29.02
C VAL A 113 -8.56 31.78 -29.79
N ALA A 114 -9.87 31.60 -29.93
CA ALA A 114 -10.44 30.61 -30.83
C ALA A 114 -10.07 31.04 -32.25
N SER A 115 -9.05 30.42 -32.84
CA SER A 115 -8.95 30.34 -34.29
C SER A 115 -9.99 29.32 -34.73
N GLU A 116 -11.04 29.81 -35.39
CA GLU A 116 -11.92 29.01 -36.22
C GLU A 116 -11.06 28.38 -37.35
N ASP A 117 -11.38 27.14 -37.70
CA ASP A 117 -10.75 26.31 -38.75
C ASP A 117 -9.42 25.63 -38.38
N ASP A 118 -9.50 24.43 -37.83
CA ASP A 118 -9.11 23.18 -38.50
C ASP A 118 -9.20 22.02 -37.51
N GLU A 119 -9.55 20.83 -38.03
CA GLU A 119 -9.71 19.54 -37.37
C GLU A 119 -9.10 19.44 -35.97
N ALA A 120 -9.95 19.27 -34.95
CA ALA A 120 -9.54 19.10 -33.56
C ALA A 120 -8.70 17.83 -33.40
N GLU A 121 -7.40 17.92 -33.68
CA GLU A 121 -6.39 17.03 -33.14
C GLU A 121 -6.59 17.07 -31.63
N ALA A 122 -7.11 15.98 -31.07
CA ALA A 122 -7.13 15.77 -29.63
C ALA A 122 -5.68 15.76 -29.17
N VAL A 123 -5.16 16.93 -28.78
CA VAL A 123 -3.85 17.08 -28.16
C VAL A 123 -3.92 16.37 -26.82
N TYR A 124 -3.56 15.08 -26.82
CA TYR A 124 -3.36 14.32 -25.60
C TYR A 124 -2.20 14.97 -24.85
N TYR A 125 -2.54 15.82 -23.88
CA TYR A 125 -1.60 16.28 -22.87
C TYR A 125 -1.20 15.08 -22.02
N HIS A 126 -0.20 14.32 -22.47
CA HIS A 126 0.54 13.44 -21.59
C HIS A 126 1.29 14.36 -20.61
N PRO A 127 0.94 14.38 -19.30
CA PRO A 127 1.73 15.13 -18.35
C PRO A 127 3.15 14.58 -18.45
N ALA A 128 4.10 15.46 -18.77
CA ALA A 128 5.50 15.08 -18.80
C ALA A 128 5.86 14.40 -17.46
N PRO A 129 6.74 13.38 -17.47
CA PRO A 129 7.17 12.75 -16.24
C PRO A 129 7.64 13.83 -15.25
N PRO A 130 7.25 13.74 -13.96
CA PRO A 130 7.53 14.79 -13.00
C PRO A 130 9.03 15.08 -12.98
N THR A 131 9.38 16.37 -13.01
CA THR A 131 10.78 16.79 -13.01
C THR A 131 11.49 16.27 -11.76
N ALA A 132 12.82 16.10 -11.85
CA ALA A 132 13.63 15.62 -10.73
C ALA A 132 13.44 16.48 -9.46
N GLU A 133 13.17 17.78 -9.62
CA GLU A 133 12.91 18.71 -8.52
C GLU A 133 11.57 18.42 -7.83
N VAL A 134 10.50 18.21 -8.59
CA VAL A 134 9.17 17.84 -8.05
C VAL A 134 9.25 16.50 -7.34
N GLN A 135 9.99 15.53 -7.91
CA GLN A 135 10.21 14.24 -7.25
C GLN A 135 10.96 14.40 -5.92
N ARG A 136 12.05 15.18 -5.89
CA ARG A 136 12.82 15.44 -4.65
C ARG A 136 11.97 16.11 -3.57
N GLN A 137 11.09 17.03 -3.94
CA GLN A 137 10.18 17.70 -2.99
C GLN A 137 9.11 16.75 -2.43
N ALA A 138 8.65 15.77 -3.22
CA ALA A 138 7.63 14.80 -2.81
C ALA A 138 8.19 13.64 -1.96
N VAL A 139 9.48 13.31 -2.08
CA VAL A 139 10.09 12.18 -1.36
C VAL A 139 9.93 12.26 0.16
N PRO A 140 10.18 13.39 0.86
CA PRO A 140 10.06 13.45 2.31
C PRO A 140 8.64 13.21 2.82
N SER A 141 7.63 13.82 2.20
CA SER A 141 6.23 13.65 2.60
C SER A 141 5.74 12.23 2.33
N PHE A 142 6.13 11.65 1.19
CA PHE A 142 5.87 10.25 0.88
C PHE A 142 6.54 9.30 1.88
N ALA A 143 7.81 9.53 2.21
CA ALA A 143 8.55 8.70 3.16
C ALA A 143 7.90 8.71 4.55
N LEU A 144 7.46 9.88 5.03
CA LEU A 144 6.71 10.01 6.28
C LEU A 144 5.37 9.25 6.23
N ALA A 145 4.64 9.37 5.12
CA ALA A 145 3.38 8.64 4.94
C ALA A 145 3.61 7.11 4.99
N VAL A 146 4.64 6.61 4.31
CA VAL A 146 5.01 5.19 4.32
C VAL A 146 5.43 4.74 5.71
N GLN A 147 6.24 5.51 6.43
CA GLN A 147 6.61 5.22 7.81
C GLN A 147 5.37 5.12 8.71
N SER A 148 4.44 6.06 8.59
CA SER A 148 3.19 6.04 9.37
C SER A 148 2.34 4.80 9.08
N LEU A 149 2.35 4.33 7.84
CA LEU A 149 1.65 3.12 7.43
C LEU A 149 2.31 1.86 8.01
N LEU A 150 3.64 1.79 8.00
CA LEU A 150 4.39 0.67 8.58
C LEU A 150 4.20 0.59 10.10
N VAL A 151 4.18 1.74 10.79
CA VAL A 151 3.85 1.84 12.23
C VAL A 151 2.45 1.27 12.48
N ARG A 152 1.44 1.72 11.71
CA ARG A 152 0.06 1.21 11.85
C ARG A 152 -0.08 -0.28 11.52
N ALA A 153 0.73 -0.78 10.59
CA ALA A 153 0.77 -2.20 10.24
C ALA A 153 1.55 -3.05 11.27
N GLY A 154 2.26 -2.44 12.22
CA GLY A 154 3.13 -3.14 13.16
C GLY A 154 4.36 -3.77 12.51
N GLU A 155 4.80 -3.19 11.38
CA GLU A 155 5.98 -3.58 10.60
C GLU A 155 7.27 -2.87 11.06
N THR A 156 7.31 -2.43 12.32
CA THR A 156 8.41 -1.70 12.95
C THR A 156 9.05 -2.51 14.08
N PHE A 157 10.21 -2.06 14.54
CA PHE A 157 10.95 -2.60 15.68
C PHE A 157 11.00 -1.57 16.80
N VAL A 158 10.70 -1.99 18.02
CA VAL A 158 10.54 -1.08 19.16
C VAL A 158 11.84 -1.01 19.98
N SER A 159 12.27 0.21 20.32
CA SER A 159 13.33 0.46 21.29
C SER A 159 12.87 0.07 22.69
N TYR A 160 13.68 -0.70 23.41
CA TYR A 160 13.39 -1.10 24.78
C TYR A 160 13.73 0.00 25.80
N LEU A 161 14.38 1.07 25.38
CA LEU A 161 14.75 2.21 26.22
C LEU A 161 13.60 3.21 26.35
N ASP A 162 13.08 3.67 25.21
CA ASP A 162 12.14 4.79 25.13
C ASP A 162 10.89 4.46 24.30
N GLY A 163 10.76 3.25 23.77
CA GLY A 163 9.57 2.80 23.04
C GLY A 163 9.45 3.39 21.64
N SER A 164 10.48 4.07 21.14
CA SER A 164 10.53 4.58 19.77
C SER A 164 10.51 3.44 18.74
N GLU A 165 9.93 3.70 17.57
CA GLU A 165 9.72 2.69 16.53
C GLU A 165 10.64 2.92 15.32
N PHE A 166 11.27 1.85 14.85
CA PHE A 166 12.22 1.88 13.72
C PHE A 166 11.83 0.89 12.64
N VAL A 167 12.00 1.27 11.38
CA VAL A 167 11.72 0.38 10.23
C VAL A 167 12.83 -0.67 10.03
N ALA A 168 14.07 -0.35 10.42
CA ALA A 168 15.24 -1.20 10.21
C ALA A 168 15.88 -1.60 11.53
N VAL A 169 16.34 -2.85 11.62
CA VAL A 169 17.01 -3.39 12.82
C VAL A 169 18.34 -2.68 13.09
N SER A 170 19.09 -2.29 12.05
CA SER A 170 20.33 -1.51 12.19
C SER A 170 20.09 -0.16 12.86
N LYS A 171 19.03 0.56 12.44
CA LYS A 171 18.65 1.85 13.04
C LYS A 171 18.23 1.69 14.50
N LEU A 172 17.54 0.59 14.82
CA LEU A 172 17.19 0.26 16.19
C LEU A 172 18.44 0.01 17.05
N SER A 173 19.42 -0.77 16.57
CA SER A 173 20.65 -1.04 17.32
C SER A 173 21.47 0.24 17.52
N GLU A 174 21.67 1.03 16.47
CA GLU A 174 22.37 2.32 16.53
C GLU A 174 21.72 3.27 17.54
N HIS A 175 20.39 3.36 17.52
CA HIS A 175 19.65 4.20 18.46
C HIS A 175 19.79 3.71 19.91
N ASN A 176 19.66 2.41 20.15
CA ASN A 176 19.78 1.86 21.49
C ASN A 176 21.19 2.05 22.03
N GLU A 177 22.23 1.82 21.23
CA GLU A 177 23.62 2.04 21.62
C GLU A 177 23.90 3.52 21.93
N ALA A 178 23.46 4.43 21.06
CA ALA A 178 23.69 5.86 21.23
C ALA A 178 23.00 6.43 22.47
N ARG A 179 21.74 6.04 22.74
CA ARG A 179 20.97 6.60 23.87
C ARG A 179 21.16 5.87 25.19
N ARG A 180 21.81 4.70 25.19
CA ARG A 180 21.95 3.88 26.39
C ARG A 180 22.58 4.64 27.55
N GLY A 181 23.72 5.31 27.32
CA GLY A 181 24.43 6.03 28.39
C GLY A 181 23.61 7.14 29.03
N GLU A 182 22.87 7.91 28.21
CA GLU A 182 21.98 8.97 28.70
C GLU A 182 20.83 8.41 29.54
N VAL A 183 20.21 7.31 29.08
CA VAL A 183 19.07 6.68 29.77
C VAL A 183 19.52 5.93 31.01
N GLU A 184 20.72 5.33 31.02
CA GLU A 184 21.31 4.70 32.22
C GLU A 184 21.56 5.74 33.31
N ALA A 185 22.20 6.87 32.99
CA ALA A 185 22.42 7.95 33.95
C ALA A 185 21.10 8.48 34.54
N ALA A 186 20.11 8.75 33.68
CA ALA A 186 18.80 9.21 34.13
C ALA A 186 18.03 8.16 34.95
N ALA A 187 18.20 6.87 34.62
CA ALA A 187 17.59 5.78 35.38
C ALA A 187 18.25 5.61 36.75
N GLU A 188 19.57 5.75 36.85
CA GLU A 188 20.31 5.73 38.12
C GLU A 188 19.87 6.87 39.05
N GLU A 189 19.74 8.10 38.52
CA GLU A 189 19.21 9.25 39.26
C GLU A 189 17.78 9.01 39.76
N ALA A 190 16.96 8.34 38.95
CA ALA A 190 15.60 7.95 39.28
C ALA A 190 15.48 6.71 40.19
N GLY A 191 16.60 6.08 40.57
CA GLY A 191 16.63 4.86 41.37
C GLY A 191 16.06 3.63 40.65
N ALA A 192 16.07 3.63 39.32
CA ALA A 192 15.53 2.58 38.46
C ALA A 192 16.65 1.78 37.79
N VAL A 193 16.44 0.46 37.67
CA VAL A 193 17.40 -0.43 37.00
C VAL A 193 17.01 -0.57 35.54
N LEU A 194 17.93 -0.23 34.64
CA LEU A 194 17.77 -0.45 33.21
C LEU A 194 17.87 -1.96 32.88
N PRO A 195 17.04 -2.50 31.98
CA PRO A 195 17.25 -3.83 31.42
C PRO A 195 18.64 -4.03 30.79
N SER A 196 19.15 -5.26 30.89
CA SER A 196 20.43 -5.63 30.28
C SER A 196 20.36 -5.59 28.73
N ALA A 197 21.44 -5.20 28.07
CA ALA A 197 21.53 -5.21 26.60
C ALA A 197 21.26 -6.61 26.01
N SER A 198 21.79 -7.64 26.70
CA SER A 198 21.73 -9.04 26.30
C SER A 198 20.30 -9.58 26.22
N GLU A 199 19.36 -9.06 27.02
CA GLU A 199 17.95 -9.46 26.95
C GLU A 199 17.27 -9.04 25.64
N PHE A 200 17.81 -8.01 24.99
CA PHE A 200 17.27 -7.38 23.79
C PHE A 200 18.18 -7.56 22.56
N GLU A 201 18.94 -8.65 22.53
CA GLU A 201 19.74 -9.00 21.36
C GLU A 201 18.88 -9.18 20.10
N VAL A 202 19.30 -8.51 19.04
CA VAL A 202 18.64 -8.50 17.72
C VAL A 202 19.18 -9.56 16.76
N THR A 203 20.12 -10.40 17.19
CA THR A 203 20.76 -11.46 16.38
C THR A 203 19.75 -12.40 15.73
N SER A 204 18.74 -12.84 16.49
CA SER A 204 17.65 -13.69 15.98
C SER A 204 16.78 -13.01 14.93
N LEU A 205 16.55 -11.69 15.06
CA LEU A 205 15.80 -10.90 14.09
C LEU A 205 16.60 -10.67 12.82
N GLN A 206 17.90 -10.39 12.94
CA GLN A 206 18.81 -10.25 11.81
C GLN A 206 18.88 -11.55 11.01
N ALA A 207 19.07 -12.70 11.68
CA ALA A 207 19.08 -14.00 11.02
C ALA A 207 17.75 -14.31 10.29
N ALA A 208 16.61 -13.94 10.87
CA ALA A 208 15.31 -14.12 10.23
C ALA A 208 15.12 -13.21 9.01
N LEU A 209 15.61 -11.96 9.06
CA LEU A 209 15.60 -11.02 7.94
C LEU A 209 16.49 -11.52 6.80
N GLU A 210 17.72 -11.89 7.10
CA GLU A 210 18.68 -12.43 6.12
C GLU A 210 18.12 -13.67 5.43
N LYS A 211 17.55 -14.61 6.20
CA LYS A 211 16.89 -15.79 5.63
C LYS A 211 15.74 -15.42 4.68
N ARG A 212 14.92 -14.43 5.04
CA ARG A 212 13.83 -13.96 4.18
C ARG A 212 14.37 -13.34 2.89
N GLU A 213 15.41 -12.53 2.99
CA GLU A 213 16.03 -11.85 1.84
C GLU A 213 16.73 -12.83 0.91
N GLN A 214 17.48 -13.80 1.44
CA GLN A 214 18.10 -14.87 0.67
C GLN A 214 17.05 -15.69 -0.09
N LEU A 215 15.94 -16.06 0.56
CA LEU A 215 14.85 -16.79 -0.10
C LEU A 215 14.16 -15.95 -1.17
N ARG A 216 14.01 -14.64 -0.95
CA ARG A 216 13.47 -13.70 -1.94
C ARG A 216 14.39 -13.63 -3.15
N MET A 217 15.68 -13.42 -2.94
CA MET A 217 16.71 -13.38 -3.98
C MET A 217 16.72 -14.67 -4.83
N LYS A 218 16.67 -15.84 -4.18
CA LYS A 218 16.60 -17.13 -4.89
C LYS A 218 15.32 -17.28 -5.71
N LEU A 219 14.18 -16.86 -5.17
CA LEU A 219 12.90 -16.87 -5.90
C LEU A 219 12.93 -15.93 -7.11
N ASP A 220 13.51 -14.73 -6.94
CA ASP A 220 13.68 -13.75 -8.00
C ASP A 220 14.59 -14.28 -9.12
N ALA A 221 15.66 -15.00 -8.77
CA ALA A 221 16.55 -15.67 -9.72
C ALA A 221 15.85 -16.76 -10.52
N VAL A 222 15.03 -17.62 -9.88
CA VAL A 222 14.23 -18.64 -10.61
C VAL A 222 13.24 -17.99 -11.58
N ARG A 223 12.60 -16.89 -11.17
CA ARG A 223 11.65 -16.17 -12.01
C ARG A 223 12.33 -15.46 -13.17
N ALA A 224 13.49 -14.85 -12.95
CA ALA A 224 14.31 -14.26 -14.01
C ALA A 224 14.81 -15.29 -15.01
N ALA A 225 15.12 -16.51 -14.57
CA ALA A 225 15.49 -17.61 -15.46
C ALA A 225 14.32 -18.06 -16.35
N SER A 226 13.09 -17.99 -15.84
CA SER A 226 11.87 -18.34 -16.58
C SER A 226 11.41 -17.21 -17.51
N ASP A 227 11.54 -15.96 -17.07
CA ASP A 227 11.20 -14.74 -17.80
C ASP A 227 12.35 -13.72 -17.69
N PRO A 228 13.19 -13.57 -18.72
CA PRO A 228 14.30 -12.62 -18.70
C PRO A 228 13.89 -11.16 -18.49
N SER A 229 12.64 -10.80 -18.82
CA SER A 229 12.13 -9.44 -18.61
C SER A 229 11.82 -9.15 -17.14
N TYR A 230 11.64 -10.19 -16.31
CA TYR A 230 11.36 -10.08 -14.89
C TYR A 230 12.47 -9.36 -14.13
N ALA A 231 13.73 -9.72 -14.39
CA ALA A 231 14.89 -9.14 -13.73
C ALA A 231 14.89 -7.61 -13.88
N SER A 232 14.66 -7.13 -15.11
CA SER A 232 14.64 -5.70 -15.43
C SER A 232 13.57 -4.90 -14.68
N ARG A 233 12.44 -5.54 -14.34
CA ARG A 233 11.27 -4.90 -13.74
C ARG A 233 11.24 -4.97 -12.21
N PHE A 234 11.67 -6.08 -11.63
CA PHE A 234 11.36 -6.39 -10.22
C PHE A 234 12.60 -6.60 -9.32
N VAL A 235 13.77 -6.89 -9.88
CA VAL A 235 15.00 -7.10 -9.11
C VAL A 235 15.70 -5.77 -8.88
N ARG A 236 16.29 -5.50 -7.70
CA ARG A 236 16.95 -4.21 -7.46
C ARG A 236 18.20 -4.07 -8.33
N ALA A 237 18.55 -2.85 -8.73
CA ALA A 237 19.72 -2.63 -9.58
C ALA A 237 21.03 -3.12 -8.95
N GLU A 238 21.18 -2.98 -7.63
CA GLU A 238 22.32 -3.45 -6.83
C GLU A 238 22.42 -4.98 -6.70
N GLU A 239 21.33 -5.69 -6.99
CA GLU A 239 21.25 -7.16 -6.89
C GLU A 239 21.39 -7.83 -8.27
N ARG A 240 21.66 -7.03 -9.32
CA ARG A 240 21.90 -7.49 -10.68
C ARG A 240 23.39 -7.46 -11.00
N ASP A 241 23.83 -8.42 -11.78
CA ASP A 241 25.17 -8.44 -12.35
C ASP A 241 25.27 -7.50 -13.57
N ASN A 242 26.46 -7.43 -14.17
CA ASN A 242 26.69 -6.62 -15.37
C ASN A 242 25.89 -7.09 -16.60
N SER A 243 25.31 -8.29 -16.56
CA SER A 243 24.44 -8.83 -17.61
C SER A 243 22.96 -8.53 -17.38
N GLY A 244 22.62 -7.87 -16.27
CA GLY A 244 21.26 -7.55 -15.86
C GLY A 244 20.52 -8.70 -15.18
N GLN A 245 21.20 -9.80 -14.88
CA GLN A 245 20.66 -10.99 -14.22
C GLN A 245 20.87 -10.94 -12.70
N PRO A 246 20.04 -11.61 -11.90
CA PRO A 246 20.24 -11.66 -10.45
C PRO A 246 21.59 -12.30 -10.08
N VAL A 247 22.32 -11.70 -9.14
CA VAL A 247 23.65 -12.17 -8.70
C VAL A 247 23.56 -13.51 -7.93
N THR A 248 22.38 -13.85 -7.41
CA THR A 248 22.21 -15.00 -6.52
C THR A 248 22.13 -16.32 -7.27
N ASN A 249 23.00 -17.25 -6.88
CA ASN A 249 22.98 -18.62 -7.39
C ASN A 249 21.83 -19.43 -6.77
N VAL A 250 21.12 -20.18 -7.62
CA VAL A 250 20.07 -21.13 -7.22
C VAL A 250 20.60 -22.54 -7.44
N PHE A 251 20.60 -23.36 -6.38
CA PHE A 251 21.02 -24.74 -6.47
C PHE A 251 19.82 -25.69 -6.62
N PRO A 252 19.99 -26.90 -7.19
CA PRO A 252 18.91 -27.87 -7.30
C PRO A 252 18.24 -28.21 -5.95
N GLU A 253 19.02 -28.15 -4.86
CA GLU A 253 18.55 -28.41 -3.48
C GLU A 253 17.56 -27.35 -2.96
N ASP A 254 17.58 -26.15 -3.53
CA ASP A 254 16.67 -25.07 -3.14
C ASP A 254 15.22 -25.37 -3.54
N GLY A 255 15.04 -26.22 -4.56
CA GLY A 255 13.76 -26.66 -5.09
C GLY A 255 13.14 -25.67 -6.08
N ASP A 256 12.01 -26.07 -6.65
CA ASP A 256 11.31 -25.29 -7.68
C ASP A 256 10.66 -24.01 -7.12
N GLU A 257 10.16 -23.14 -8.01
CA GLU A 257 9.52 -21.87 -7.66
C GLU A 257 8.45 -22.04 -6.56
N LYS A 258 7.62 -23.09 -6.64
CA LYS A 258 6.59 -23.38 -5.63
C LYS A 258 7.21 -23.63 -4.25
N ASN A 259 8.29 -24.41 -4.17
CA ASN A 259 8.97 -24.71 -2.90
C ASN A 259 9.63 -23.46 -2.33
N LEU A 260 10.30 -22.66 -3.16
CA LEU A 260 10.89 -21.39 -2.74
C LEU A 260 9.84 -20.38 -2.26
N SER A 261 8.70 -20.30 -2.94
CA SER A 261 7.58 -19.44 -2.52
C SER A 261 7.01 -19.86 -1.17
N ALA A 262 6.86 -21.17 -0.92
CA ALA A 262 6.40 -21.71 0.36
C ALA A 262 7.42 -21.45 1.48
N LYS A 263 8.72 -21.68 1.21
CA LYS A 263 9.82 -21.36 2.14
C LYS A 263 9.85 -19.87 2.48
N LEU A 264 9.64 -18.99 1.50
CA LEU A 264 9.57 -17.54 1.70
C LEU A 264 8.38 -17.14 2.57
N GLN A 265 7.20 -17.73 2.35
CA GLN A 265 6.03 -17.47 3.21
C GLN A 265 6.29 -17.94 4.65
N ALA A 266 6.87 -19.13 4.84
CA ALA A 266 7.25 -19.61 6.16
C ALA A 266 8.27 -18.69 6.85
N ALA A 267 9.25 -18.17 6.10
CA ALA A 267 10.23 -17.22 6.61
C ALA A 267 9.60 -15.87 7.01
N LYS A 268 8.58 -15.39 6.27
CA LYS A 268 7.82 -14.19 6.66
C LYS A 268 7.08 -14.39 7.97
N VAL A 269 6.37 -15.50 8.14
CA VAL A 269 5.67 -15.83 9.39
C VAL A 269 6.65 -15.97 10.56
N GLN A 270 7.82 -16.61 10.34
CA GLN A 270 8.89 -16.69 11.33
C GLN A 270 9.40 -15.29 11.73
N LEU A 271 9.65 -14.41 10.76
CA LEU A 271 10.08 -13.04 11.02
C LEU A 271 9.02 -12.25 11.80
N GLU A 272 7.75 -12.32 11.38
CA GLU A 272 6.63 -11.64 12.06
C GLU A 272 6.50 -12.11 13.51
N SER A 273 6.53 -13.42 13.75
CA SER A 273 6.46 -13.98 15.11
C SER A 273 7.64 -13.54 15.98
N ALA A 274 8.87 -13.57 15.45
CA ALA A 274 10.06 -13.12 16.16
C ALA A 274 10.00 -11.62 16.49
N ARG A 275 9.57 -10.80 15.51
CA ARG A 275 9.38 -9.35 15.67
C ARG A 275 8.34 -9.05 16.75
N LEU A 276 7.18 -9.69 16.71
CA LEU A 276 6.13 -9.51 17.71
C LEU A 276 6.60 -9.90 19.11
N ALA A 277 7.34 -11.01 19.25
CA ALA A 277 7.89 -11.45 20.52
C ALA A 277 8.94 -10.46 21.07
N TYR A 278 9.80 -9.91 20.20
CA TYR A 278 10.75 -8.86 20.57
C TYR A 278 10.02 -7.56 20.97
N ASN A 279 9.14 -7.04 20.11
CA ASN A 279 8.44 -5.77 20.34
C ASN A 279 7.59 -5.79 21.61
N LYS A 280 6.92 -6.91 21.92
CA LYS A 280 6.16 -7.06 23.18
C LYS A 280 7.06 -6.89 24.40
N ARG A 281 8.23 -7.53 24.40
CA ARG A 281 9.20 -7.41 25.50
C ARG A 281 9.77 -5.99 25.58
N ALA A 282 10.16 -5.43 24.44
CA ALA A 282 10.76 -4.10 24.35
C ALA A 282 9.79 -3.01 24.82
N TYR A 283 8.53 -3.08 24.38
CA TYR A 283 7.49 -2.14 24.79
C TYR A 283 7.23 -2.16 26.31
N VAL A 284 7.17 -3.35 26.92
CA VAL A 284 6.99 -3.49 28.37
C VAL A 284 8.19 -2.89 29.12
N ALA A 285 9.41 -3.13 28.65
CA ALA A 285 10.62 -2.56 29.23
C ALA A 285 10.65 -1.03 29.11
N ALA A 286 10.43 -0.50 27.91
CA ALA A 286 10.40 0.93 27.66
C ALA A 286 9.36 1.65 28.53
N ARG A 287 8.15 1.08 28.66
CA ARG A 287 7.11 1.65 29.52
C ARG A 287 7.50 1.67 30.99
N ARG A 288 8.26 0.68 31.47
CA ARG A 288 8.79 0.68 32.85
C ARG A 288 9.82 1.78 33.05
N VAL A 289 10.76 1.93 32.10
CA VAL A 289 11.78 2.98 32.11
C VAL A 289 11.11 4.36 32.08
N GLN A 290 10.23 4.61 31.13
CA GLN A 290 9.49 5.87 31.02
C GLN A 290 8.70 6.20 32.29
N LYS A 291 8.02 5.21 32.89
CA LYS A 291 7.27 5.41 34.13
C LYS A 291 8.18 5.76 35.30
N ALA A 292 9.35 5.13 35.40
CA ALA A 292 10.32 5.45 36.43
C ALA A 292 10.84 6.88 36.27
N LEU A 293 11.22 7.28 35.06
CA LEU A 293 11.68 8.62 34.75
C LEU A 293 10.59 9.69 34.97
N ALA A 294 9.34 9.41 34.60
CA ALA A 294 8.23 10.34 34.78
C ALA A 294 7.83 10.54 36.26
N ASN A 295 8.06 9.53 37.10
CA ASN A 295 7.78 9.60 38.54
C ASN A 295 8.94 10.20 39.34
N TYR A 296 10.09 10.41 38.71
CA TYR A 296 11.21 11.08 39.33
C TYR A 296 10.93 12.57 39.44
N VAL A 297 10.86 13.07 40.67
CA VAL A 297 10.85 14.51 40.95
C VAL A 297 12.30 14.86 41.35
N PRO A 298 13.03 15.64 40.54
CA PRO A 298 14.38 16.05 40.92
C PRO A 298 14.31 16.82 42.25
N PRO A 299 15.31 16.66 43.14
CA PRO A 299 15.35 17.43 44.37
C PRO A 299 15.31 18.92 44.00
N ALA A 300 14.34 19.65 44.55
CA ALA A 300 14.26 21.09 44.35
C ALA A 300 15.59 21.72 44.80
N GLU A 301 16.23 22.47 43.90
CA GLU A 301 17.43 23.22 44.22
C GLU A 301 17.12 24.13 45.44
N LEU A 302 17.77 23.82 46.57
CA LEU A 302 17.69 24.57 47.83
C LEU A 302 18.79 25.63 47.89
#